data_AF-A0A7Y3BTR3-F1
#
_entry.id   AF-A0A7Y3BTR3-F1
#
_cell.length_a   1.000
_cell.length_b   1.000
_cell.length_c   1.000
_cell.angle_alpha   90.00
_cell.angle_beta   90.00
_cell.angle_gamma   90.00
#
_symmetry.space_group_name_H-M   'P 1'
#
loop_
_entity.id
_entity.type
_entity.pdbx_description
1 polymer ?
#
loop_
_entity_poly.entity_id
_entity_poly.type
_entity_poly.pdbx_seq_one_letter_code
_entity_poly.pdbx_strand_id
1 'polypeptide(L)'
;VMDGCFQPDPTIRRNPEEGPLASMLAYLRIQTHLRRWRMNLVTGECSEEQLDDLNTEFCLPDTSLYGERTRFSYHQYLPADMHTVEFRALVKYDHEDGSRVRYDYPDGWFASESPFARRVGAESEDDGYVVTIMMNRDGRSEAWVFGARQIERGPVARVCLPSRVPAGFHAKWIPGERIWTGA
;
A
#
# COMPACT_ATOMS: atom_id res chain seq x y z
N VAL A 1 3.50 18.67 -8.45
CA VAL A 1 4.22 17.38 -8.55
C VAL A 1 3.36 16.37 -7.84
N MET A 2 3.15 15.20 -8.44
CA MET A 2 2.31 14.15 -7.88
C MET A 2 3.04 12.82 -8.07
N ASP A 3 3.16 12.05 -7.00
CA ASP A 3 3.67 10.69 -7.07
C ASP A 3 2.51 9.72 -6.84
N GLY A 4 2.53 8.59 -7.52
CA GLY A 4 1.47 7.60 -7.43
C GLY A 4 1.78 6.32 -8.20
N CYS A 5 0.90 5.34 -8.08
CA CYS A 5 1.01 4.07 -8.77
C CYS A 5 0.47 4.18 -10.20
N PHE A 6 1.24 3.71 -11.18
CA PHE A 6 0.90 3.76 -12.59
C PHE A 6 0.95 2.37 -13.21
N GLN A 7 -0.14 1.97 -13.86
CA GLN A 7 -0.21 0.76 -14.68
C GLN A 7 0.28 1.09 -16.11
N PRO A 8 1.48 0.65 -16.53
CA PRO A 8 2.01 0.99 -17.86
C PRO A 8 1.28 0.28 -18.98
N ASP A 9 0.68 -0.89 -18.71
CA ASP A 9 -0.12 -1.63 -19.66
C ASP A 9 -1.48 -2.01 -19.05
N PRO A 10 -2.54 -1.23 -19.32
CA PRO A 10 -3.88 -1.53 -18.83
C PRO A 10 -4.61 -2.61 -19.65
N THR A 11 -3.93 -3.23 -20.64
CA THR A 11 -4.58 -4.20 -21.54
C THR A 11 -4.88 -5.51 -20.81
N ILE A 12 -6.17 -5.85 -20.72
CA ILE A 12 -6.64 -7.09 -20.11
C ILE A 12 -6.41 -8.24 -21.09
N ARG A 13 -5.50 -9.16 -20.75
CA ARG A 13 -5.17 -10.33 -21.56
C ARG A 13 -5.66 -11.62 -20.90
N ARG A 14 -6.68 -12.23 -21.50
CA ARG A 14 -7.23 -13.52 -21.06
C ARG A 14 -6.26 -14.64 -21.40
N ASN A 15 -6.06 -15.58 -20.47
CA ASN A 15 -5.43 -16.86 -20.80
C ASN A 15 -6.54 -17.91 -21.01
N PRO A 16 -6.72 -18.48 -22.22
CA PRO A 16 -7.72 -19.51 -22.48
C PRO A 16 -7.61 -20.75 -21.59
N GLU A 17 -6.41 -21.06 -21.07
CA GLU A 17 -6.17 -22.20 -20.18
C GLU A 17 -6.83 -22.04 -18.80
N GLU A 18 -7.22 -20.82 -18.42
CA GLU A 18 -7.87 -20.50 -17.15
C GLU A 18 -9.40 -20.74 -17.18
N GLY A 19 -9.91 -21.24 -18.30
CA GLY A 19 -11.29 -21.67 -18.44
C GLY A 19 -12.31 -20.56 -18.16
N PRO A 20 -13.44 -20.86 -17.47
CA PRO A 20 -14.52 -19.90 -17.27
C PRO A 20 -14.13 -18.63 -16.50
N LEU A 21 -13.05 -18.67 -15.71
CA LEU A 21 -12.59 -17.55 -14.88
C LEU A 21 -11.56 -16.65 -15.58
N ALA A 22 -11.13 -16.99 -16.81
CA ALA A 22 -10.07 -16.29 -17.54
C ALA A 22 -10.30 -14.78 -17.64
N SER A 23 -11.56 -14.35 -17.81
CA SER A 23 -11.89 -12.93 -17.82
C SER A 23 -11.62 -12.26 -16.47
N MET A 24 -12.06 -12.87 -15.37
CA MET A 24 -11.87 -12.33 -14.01
C MET A 24 -10.40 -12.30 -13.62
N LEU A 25 -9.67 -13.40 -13.87
CA LEU A 25 -8.26 -13.52 -13.53
C LEU A 25 -7.39 -12.54 -14.33
N ALA A 26 -7.76 -12.25 -15.58
CA ALA A 26 -7.06 -11.25 -16.38
C ALA A 26 -7.11 -9.82 -15.76
N TYR A 27 -8.16 -9.47 -15.02
CA TYR A 27 -8.24 -8.19 -14.28
C TYR A 27 -7.36 -8.18 -13.02
N LEU A 28 -6.97 -9.35 -12.51
CA LEU A 28 -6.18 -9.47 -11.28
C LEU A 28 -4.67 -9.42 -11.54
N ARG A 29 -4.24 -9.46 -12.81
CA ARG A 29 -2.83 -9.36 -13.22
C ARG A 29 -2.40 -7.90 -13.34
N ILE A 30 -2.35 -7.24 -12.21
CA ILE A 30 -1.98 -5.82 -12.09
C ILE A 30 -0.45 -5.69 -12.01
N GLN A 31 0.09 -4.73 -12.76
CA GLN A 31 1.50 -4.36 -12.76
C GLN A 31 1.58 -2.85 -12.65
N THR A 32 1.79 -2.35 -11.44
CA THR A 32 1.84 -0.92 -11.14
C THR A 32 3.20 -0.51 -10.61
N HIS A 33 3.70 0.62 -11.08
CA HIS A 33 5.01 1.14 -10.68
C HIS A 33 4.87 2.54 -10.08
N LEU A 34 5.79 2.89 -9.18
CA LEU A 34 5.84 4.24 -8.66
C LEU A 34 6.28 5.22 -9.76
N ARG A 35 5.46 6.24 -9.99
CA ARG A 35 5.65 7.23 -11.04
C ARG A 35 5.38 8.64 -10.52
N ARG A 36 6.11 9.60 -11.07
CA ARG A 36 6.03 11.04 -10.77
C ARG A 36 5.53 11.80 -11.97
N TRP A 37 4.54 12.66 -11.76
CA TRP A 37 4.05 13.62 -12.73
C TRP A 37 4.37 15.04 -12.29
N ARG A 38 4.88 15.85 -13.22
CA ARG A 38 5.06 17.30 -13.04
C ARG A 38 4.18 18.01 -14.05
N MET A 39 3.36 18.92 -13.56
CA MET A 39 2.42 19.69 -14.37
C MET A 39 2.65 21.17 -14.05
N ASN A 40 3.04 21.95 -15.05
CA ASN A 40 3.14 23.40 -14.95
C ASN A 40 1.79 24.00 -15.35
N LEU A 41 1.06 24.54 -14.37
CA LEU A 41 -0.29 25.07 -14.61
C LEU A 41 -0.29 26.42 -15.35
N VAL A 42 0.86 27.09 -15.46
CA VAL A 42 1.02 28.35 -16.21
C VAL A 42 1.29 28.08 -17.69
N THR A 43 2.19 27.15 -18.00
CA THR A 43 2.59 26.86 -19.39
C THR A 43 1.81 25.69 -20.01
N GLY A 44 1.19 24.84 -19.20
CA GLY A 44 0.60 23.57 -19.64
C GLY A 44 1.64 22.46 -19.87
N GLU A 45 2.93 22.70 -19.62
CA GLU A 45 3.97 21.69 -19.76
C GLU A 45 3.77 20.55 -18.76
N CYS A 46 3.81 19.31 -19.25
CA CYS A 46 3.67 18.10 -18.45
C CYS A 46 4.84 17.17 -18.71
N SER A 47 5.37 16.56 -17.66
CA SER A 47 6.36 15.48 -17.74
C SER A 47 6.00 14.34 -16.78
N GLU A 48 6.45 13.14 -17.15
CA GLU A 48 6.32 11.93 -16.35
C GLU A 48 7.67 11.24 -16.18
N GLU A 49 7.87 10.62 -15.03
CA GLU A 49 9.11 9.95 -14.66
C GLU A 49 8.77 8.70 -13.85
N GLN A 50 9.25 7.53 -14.29
CA GLN A 50 9.18 6.32 -13.46
C GLN A 50 10.24 6.43 -12.36
N LEU A 51 9.80 6.37 -11.11
CA LEU A 51 10.69 6.45 -9.95
C LEU A 51 11.26 5.08 -9.57
N ASP A 52 10.50 4.01 -9.85
CA ASP A 52 10.87 2.65 -9.50
C ASP A 52 10.17 1.62 -10.40
N ASP A 53 10.66 0.39 -10.47
CA ASP A 53 10.09 -0.73 -11.22
C ASP A 53 9.47 -1.83 -10.33
N LEU A 54 9.44 -1.65 -9.00
CA LEU A 54 8.68 -2.56 -8.14
C LEU A 54 7.22 -2.56 -8.55
N ASN A 55 6.60 -3.75 -8.53
CA ASN A 55 5.17 -3.85 -8.65
C ASN A 55 4.50 -3.52 -7.29
N THR A 56 4.10 -2.26 -7.11
CA THR A 56 3.51 -1.73 -5.86
C THR A 56 2.24 -0.92 -6.10
N GLU A 57 1.31 -0.96 -5.16
CA GLU A 57 0.02 -0.23 -5.18
C GLU A 57 -0.23 0.53 -3.86
N PHE A 58 -1.36 1.23 -3.80
CA PHE A 58 -1.97 2.04 -2.75
C PHE A 58 -1.34 3.40 -2.46
N CYS A 59 -0.01 3.56 -2.58
CA CYS A 59 0.71 4.82 -2.42
C CYS A 59 0.17 5.75 -1.32
N LEU A 60 0.17 5.27 -0.07
CA LEU A 60 -0.46 5.96 1.05
C LEU A 60 0.54 6.80 1.86
N PRO A 61 0.50 8.14 1.81
CA PRO A 61 1.20 8.97 2.77
C PRO A 61 0.39 9.10 4.07
N ASP A 62 0.82 10.01 4.96
CA ASP A 62 -0.09 10.49 5.98
C ASP A 62 -1.27 11.24 5.34
N THR A 63 -2.46 10.64 5.42
CA THR A 63 -3.68 11.20 4.83
C THR A 63 -4.11 12.54 5.44
N SER A 64 -3.57 12.96 6.60
CA SER A 64 -3.81 14.31 7.12
C SER A 64 -3.08 15.39 6.32
N LEU A 65 -2.12 15.01 5.48
CA LEU A 65 -1.33 15.89 4.61
C LEU A 65 -1.78 15.81 3.14
N TYR A 66 -2.95 15.23 2.85
CA TYR A 66 -3.51 15.25 1.50
C TYR A 66 -3.71 16.69 1.01
N GLY A 67 -3.16 16.98 -0.17
CA GLY A 67 -3.11 18.33 -0.74
C GLY A 67 -1.81 19.09 -0.45
N GLU A 68 -1.03 18.62 0.52
CA GLU A 68 0.28 19.17 0.86
C GLU A 68 1.42 18.29 0.33
N ARG A 69 2.64 18.82 0.31
CA ARG A 69 3.83 18.02 -0.03
C ARG A 69 4.07 16.97 1.05
N THR A 70 4.24 15.72 0.63
CA THR A 70 4.62 14.58 1.47
C THR A 70 5.93 13.98 0.96
N ARG A 71 6.72 13.43 1.87
CA ARG A 71 7.99 12.75 1.60
C ARG A 71 7.85 11.23 1.64
N PHE A 72 7.02 10.68 2.51
CA PHE A 72 6.93 9.25 2.73
C PHE A 72 5.60 8.68 2.26
N SER A 73 5.64 7.45 1.75
CA SER A 73 4.42 6.69 1.46
C SER A 73 4.62 5.21 1.74
N TYR A 74 3.52 4.54 2.05
CA TYR A 74 3.44 3.13 2.38
C TYR A 74 2.59 2.40 1.33
N HIS A 75 3.13 1.29 0.84
CA HIS A 75 2.62 0.56 -0.31
C HIS A 75 2.56 -0.92 -0.01
N GLN A 76 1.76 -1.63 -0.80
CA GLN A 76 1.80 -3.08 -0.86
C GLN A 76 2.55 -3.55 -2.10
N TYR A 77 3.42 -4.54 -1.93
CA TYR A 77 4.08 -5.24 -3.04
C TYR A 77 3.20 -6.37 -3.56
N LEU A 78 3.08 -6.46 -4.88
CA LEU A 78 2.36 -7.52 -5.59
C LEU A 78 3.36 -8.29 -6.47
N PRO A 79 3.64 -9.58 -6.21
CA PRO A 79 4.44 -10.36 -7.13
C PRO A 79 3.75 -10.52 -8.47
N ALA A 80 4.50 -10.39 -9.56
CA ALA A 80 3.98 -10.39 -10.93
C ALA A 80 3.60 -11.79 -11.46
N ASP A 81 4.06 -12.85 -10.79
CA ASP A 81 3.89 -14.25 -11.17
C ASP A 81 2.69 -14.93 -10.51
N MET A 82 1.82 -14.16 -9.85
CA MET A 82 0.70 -14.69 -9.09
C MET A 82 -0.57 -14.79 -9.94
N HIS A 83 -1.34 -15.85 -9.70
CA HIS A 83 -2.62 -16.11 -10.39
C HIS A 83 -3.75 -15.21 -9.89
N THR A 84 -3.64 -14.70 -8.66
CA THR A 84 -4.58 -13.78 -8.01
C THR A 84 -3.81 -12.67 -7.32
N VAL A 85 -4.49 -11.56 -6.98
CA VAL A 85 -3.89 -10.47 -6.20
C VAL A 85 -3.56 -10.97 -4.79
N GLU A 86 -2.26 -11.06 -4.49
CA GLU A 86 -1.73 -11.35 -3.16
C GLU A 86 -0.72 -10.25 -2.80
N PHE A 87 -1.00 -9.48 -1.76
CA PHE A 87 -0.09 -8.46 -1.25
C PHE A 87 0.93 -9.11 -0.30
N ARG A 88 2.20 -9.17 -0.71
CA ARG A 88 3.23 -10.01 -0.07
C ARG A 88 4.32 -9.25 0.70
N ALA A 89 4.37 -7.93 0.61
CA ALA A 89 5.31 -7.14 1.41
C ALA A 89 4.79 -5.73 1.66
N LEU A 90 5.15 -5.17 2.81
CA LEU A 90 5.01 -3.73 3.07
C LEU A 90 6.22 -3.01 2.49
N VAL A 91 5.99 -1.93 1.77
CA VAL A 91 7.06 -1.10 1.19
C VAL A 91 6.88 0.33 1.66
N LYS A 92 7.96 0.97 2.11
CA LYS A 92 8.01 2.40 2.41
C LYS A 92 8.93 3.05 1.39
N TYR A 93 8.46 4.12 0.76
CA TYR A 93 9.26 4.98 -0.10
C TYR A 93 9.62 6.29 0.59
N ASP A 94 10.81 6.78 0.29
CA ASP A 94 11.23 8.16 0.49
C ASP A 94 11.27 8.86 -0.87
N HIS A 95 10.34 9.78 -1.11
CA HIS A 95 10.18 10.46 -2.39
C HIS A 95 11.21 11.55 -2.65
N GLU A 96 12.02 11.93 -1.66
CA GLU A 96 13.07 12.94 -1.85
C GLU A 96 14.30 12.36 -2.55
N ASP A 97 14.75 11.16 -2.15
CA ASP A 97 15.91 10.49 -2.74
C ASP A 97 15.55 9.26 -3.60
N GLY A 98 14.28 8.85 -3.60
CA GLY A 98 13.78 7.70 -4.35
C GLY A 98 14.09 6.35 -3.70
N SER A 99 14.63 6.33 -2.48
CA SER A 99 14.93 5.09 -1.77
C SER A 99 13.67 4.39 -1.27
N ARG A 100 13.79 3.08 -1.06
CA ARG A 100 12.73 2.26 -0.45
C ARG A 100 13.30 1.28 0.57
N VAL A 101 12.49 0.96 1.56
CA VAL A 101 12.68 -0.20 2.44
C VAL A 101 11.47 -1.12 2.32
N ARG A 102 11.70 -2.43 2.55
CA ARG A 102 10.68 -3.48 2.36
C ARG A 102 10.70 -4.45 3.53
N TYR A 103 9.52 -4.90 3.93
CA TYR A 103 9.33 -6.02 4.83
C TYR A 103 8.47 -7.08 4.16
N ASP A 104 9.08 -8.22 3.84
CA ASP A 104 8.40 -9.38 3.28
C ASP A 104 7.56 -10.10 4.32
N TYR A 105 6.31 -10.37 3.98
CA TYR A 105 5.44 -11.12 4.86
C TYR A 105 5.85 -12.60 4.89
N PRO A 106 5.76 -13.26 6.05
CA PRO A 106 6.00 -14.70 6.15
C PRO A 106 5.04 -15.46 5.22
N ASP A 107 5.47 -16.64 4.76
CA ASP A 107 4.68 -17.43 3.84
C ASP A 107 3.26 -17.72 4.34
N GLY A 108 2.32 -17.61 3.40
CA GLY A 108 0.90 -17.78 3.65
C GLY A 108 0.21 -16.56 4.25
N TRP A 109 0.93 -15.48 4.61
CA TRP A 109 0.34 -14.22 5.04
C TRP A 109 0.22 -13.21 3.90
N PHE A 110 -0.93 -12.52 3.86
CA PHE A 110 -1.23 -11.43 2.94
C PHE A 110 -1.84 -10.25 3.69
N ALA A 111 -1.54 -9.04 3.25
CA ALA A 111 -2.10 -7.83 3.80
C ALA A 111 -3.35 -7.37 3.06
N SER A 112 -4.04 -6.38 3.63
CA SER A 112 -4.91 -5.44 2.91
C SER A 112 -4.17 -4.10 2.73
N GLU A 113 -4.82 -3.05 2.22
CA GLU A 113 -4.28 -1.69 2.25
C GLU A 113 -3.86 -1.30 3.69
N SER A 114 -2.76 -0.56 3.80
CA SER A 114 -2.06 -0.33 5.07
C SER A 114 -1.94 1.17 5.39
N PRO A 115 -2.99 1.79 5.95
CA PRO A 115 -2.99 3.22 6.26
C PRO A 115 -1.98 3.58 7.34
N PHE A 116 -1.43 4.79 7.21
CA PHE A 116 -0.60 5.42 8.24
C PHE A 116 -1.47 6.01 9.36
N ALA A 117 -1.01 5.79 10.60
CA ALA A 117 -1.58 6.31 11.83
C ALA A 117 -0.54 7.19 12.53
N ARG A 118 -0.71 8.51 12.43
CA ARG A 118 0.17 9.50 13.07
C ARG A 118 0.21 9.32 14.60
N ARG A 119 1.40 9.37 15.19
CA ARG A 119 1.57 9.39 16.66
C ARG A 119 1.09 10.73 17.22
N VAL A 120 0.46 10.73 18.39
CA VAL A 120 0.14 11.97 19.11
C VAL A 120 1.43 12.72 19.44
N GLY A 121 1.50 14.00 19.08
CA GLY A 121 2.71 14.81 19.23
C GLY A 121 3.83 14.45 18.25
N ALA A 122 3.51 13.84 17.11
CA ALA A 122 4.46 13.53 16.04
C ALA A 122 5.21 14.77 15.56
N GLU A 123 6.54 14.70 15.52
CA GLU A 123 7.41 15.81 15.08
C GLU A 123 7.91 15.64 13.64
N SER A 124 7.94 14.41 13.11
CA SER A 124 8.24 14.14 11.70
C SER A 124 7.03 13.55 10.97
N GLU A 125 7.09 13.59 9.64
CA GLU A 125 6.02 13.06 8.77
C GLU A 125 5.77 11.56 8.98
N ASP A 126 6.83 10.77 9.18
CA ASP A 126 6.76 9.32 9.40
C ASP A 126 6.78 8.90 10.88
N ASP A 127 6.57 9.85 11.80
CA ASP A 127 6.47 9.57 13.22
C ASP A 127 5.09 9.02 13.57
N GLY A 128 4.95 7.70 13.42
CA GLY A 128 3.70 7.01 13.61
C GLY A 128 3.80 5.53 13.34
N TYR A 129 2.66 4.96 12.97
CA TYR A 129 2.50 3.54 12.75
C TYR A 129 1.86 3.27 11.40
N VAL A 130 2.13 2.09 10.84
CA VAL A 130 1.37 1.56 9.71
C VAL A 130 0.55 0.40 10.22
N VAL A 131 -0.76 0.44 10.03
CA VAL A 131 -1.69 -0.57 10.54
C VAL A 131 -2.28 -1.33 9.36
N THR A 132 -2.28 -2.65 9.45
CA THR A 132 -2.80 -3.50 8.37
C THR A 132 -3.54 -4.71 8.91
N ILE A 133 -4.59 -5.11 8.21
CA ILE A 133 -5.29 -6.37 8.47
C ILE A 133 -4.64 -7.44 7.62
N MET A 134 -4.10 -8.44 8.30
CA MET A 134 -3.40 -9.57 7.76
C MET A 134 -4.28 -10.79 7.74
N MET A 135 -4.04 -11.65 6.77
CA MET A 135 -4.79 -12.88 6.54
C MET A 135 -3.82 -14.00 6.26
N ASN A 136 -4.06 -15.17 6.84
CA ASN A 136 -3.31 -16.36 6.56
C ASN A 136 -4.13 -17.34 5.70
N ARG A 137 -3.46 -18.12 4.83
CA ARG A 137 -4.08 -19.20 4.05
C ARG A 137 -4.81 -20.23 4.91
N ASP A 138 -4.41 -20.41 6.16
CA ASP A 138 -5.07 -21.32 7.11
C ASP A 138 -6.39 -20.77 7.71
N GLY A 139 -6.80 -19.56 7.31
CA GLY A 139 -8.04 -18.94 7.74
C GLY A 139 -7.91 -18.00 8.95
N ARG A 140 -6.72 -17.85 9.53
CA ARG A 140 -6.48 -16.86 10.59
C ARG A 140 -6.39 -15.44 10.02
N SER A 141 -6.73 -14.47 10.86
CA SER A 141 -6.51 -13.04 10.58
C SER A 141 -5.92 -12.34 11.79
N GLU A 142 -5.07 -11.36 11.54
CA GLU A 142 -4.42 -10.55 12.57
C GLU A 142 -4.43 -9.08 12.17
N ALA A 143 -4.43 -8.16 13.13
CA ALA A 143 -4.07 -6.77 12.89
C ALA A 143 -2.58 -6.60 13.22
N TRP A 144 -1.77 -6.16 12.26
CA TRP A 144 -0.35 -5.90 12.45
C TRP A 144 -0.11 -4.40 12.52
N VAL A 145 0.78 -4.01 13.43
CA VAL A 145 1.19 -2.63 13.63
C VAL A 145 2.69 -2.56 13.41
N PHE A 146 3.13 -1.74 12.47
CA PHE A 146 4.53 -1.48 12.18
C PHE A 146 4.93 -0.10 12.69
N GLY A 147 6.16 0.04 13.18
CA GLY A 147 6.76 1.36 13.36
C GLY A 147 7.06 1.96 11.99
N ALA A 148 6.42 3.08 11.65
CA ALA A 148 6.44 3.60 10.27
C ALA A 148 7.83 4.08 9.81
N ARG A 149 8.71 4.44 10.75
CA ARG A 149 10.12 4.75 10.47
C ARG A 149 10.94 3.54 10.03
N GLN A 150 10.69 2.38 10.61
CA GLN A 150 11.56 1.18 10.54
C GLN A 150 10.71 -0.07 10.27
N ILE A 151 10.00 -0.08 9.14
CA ILE A 151 9.09 -1.17 8.79
C ILE A 151 9.82 -2.51 8.61
N GLU A 152 11.10 -2.47 8.21
CA GLU A 152 11.95 -3.63 7.96
C GLU A 152 12.24 -4.45 9.23
N ARG A 153 12.02 -3.87 10.41
CA ARG A 153 12.13 -4.57 11.70
C ARG A 153 10.93 -5.49 11.97
N GLY A 154 9.90 -5.44 11.12
CA GLY A 154 8.67 -6.18 11.28
C GLY A 154 7.67 -5.50 12.22
N PRO A 155 6.53 -6.15 12.47
CA PRO A 155 5.46 -5.59 13.29
C PRO A 155 5.91 -5.46 14.74
N VAL A 156 5.69 -4.28 15.33
CA VAL A 156 5.90 -4.02 16.77
C VAL A 156 4.76 -4.60 17.62
N ALA A 157 3.61 -4.85 17.01
CA ALA A 157 2.49 -5.55 17.64
C ALA A 157 1.71 -6.37 16.61
N ARG A 158 1.15 -7.49 17.07
CA ARG A 158 0.28 -8.38 16.30
C ARG A 158 -0.91 -8.77 17.17
N VAL A 159 -2.12 -8.55 16.67
CA VAL A 159 -3.36 -8.81 17.41
C VAL A 159 -4.18 -9.85 16.66
N CYS A 160 -4.39 -11.02 17.26
CA CYS A 160 -5.25 -12.05 16.71
C CYS A 160 -6.70 -11.56 16.63
N LEU A 161 -7.32 -11.70 15.46
CA LEU A 161 -8.74 -11.42 15.28
C LEU A 161 -9.55 -12.68 15.57
N PRO A 162 -10.75 -12.54 16.15
CA PRO A 162 -11.57 -13.69 16.59
C PRO A 162 -12.17 -14.48 15.41
N SER A 163 -12.16 -13.90 14.21
CA SER A 163 -12.72 -14.47 12.99
C SER A 163 -11.88 -14.09 11.79
N ARG A 164 -11.98 -14.89 10.73
CA ARG A 164 -11.38 -14.60 9.43
C ARG A 164 -11.91 -13.28 8.87
N VAL A 165 -11.02 -12.41 8.46
CA VAL A 165 -11.31 -11.23 7.62
C VAL A 165 -10.93 -11.58 6.17
N PRO A 166 -11.83 -11.41 5.19
CA PRO A 166 -11.50 -11.60 3.76
C PRO A 166 -10.50 -10.56 3.24
N ALA A 167 -9.99 -10.78 2.02
CA ALA A 167 -9.09 -9.84 1.35
C ALA A 167 -9.75 -8.48 1.25
N GLY A 168 -9.18 -7.50 1.94
CA GLY A 168 -9.59 -6.12 1.87
C GLY A 168 -8.93 -5.43 0.68
N PHE A 169 -9.50 -4.29 0.30
CA PHE A 169 -8.88 -3.34 -0.60
C PHE A 169 -8.56 -2.09 0.21
N HIS A 170 -9.38 -1.03 0.12
CA HIS A 170 -9.12 0.22 0.85
C HIS A 170 -9.41 0.19 2.35
N ALA A 171 -8.64 0.97 3.09
CA ALA A 171 -8.71 1.19 4.53
C ALA A 171 -8.30 2.64 4.87
N LYS A 172 -8.80 3.16 5.99
CA LYS A 172 -8.43 4.50 6.47
C LYS A 172 -8.28 4.50 7.98
N TRP A 173 -7.17 5.05 8.45
CA TRP A 173 -7.04 5.39 9.86
C TRP A 173 -7.77 6.70 10.15
N ILE A 174 -8.58 6.69 11.21
CA ILE A 174 -9.23 7.88 11.74
C ILE A 174 -8.93 7.93 13.24
N PRO A 175 -8.38 9.03 13.76
CA PRO A 175 -8.18 9.21 15.20
C PRO A 175 -9.49 9.00 15.98
N GLY A 176 -9.38 8.41 17.17
CA GLY A 176 -10.55 8.03 17.98
C GLY A 176 -11.45 9.21 18.31
N GLU A 177 -10.88 10.36 18.64
CA GLU A 177 -11.57 11.61 18.94
C GLU A 177 -12.42 12.16 17.78
N ARG A 178 -12.18 11.70 16.54
CA ARG A 178 -12.97 12.08 15.36
C ARG A 178 -14.18 11.17 15.12
N ILE A 179 -14.22 10.00 15.77
CA ILE A 179 -15.34 9.05 15.64
C ILE A 179 -16.13 8.95 16.95
N TRP A 180 -15.46 9.11 18.08
CA TRP A 180 -16.04 9.00 19.41
C TRP A 180 -16.01 10.34 20.13
N THR A 181 -17.20 10.89 20.39
CA THR A 181 -17.40 12.21 21.02
C THR A 181 -17.38 12.18 22.55
N GLY A 182 -17.15 11.01 23.16
CA GLY A 182 -17.16 10.81 24.61
C GLY A 182 -15.78 10.74 25.27
N ALA A 183 -14.76 11.33 24.66
CA ALA A 183 -13.39 11.42 25.19
C ALA A 183 -13.12 12.79 25.81
#